data_AF-A0A1X7UM53-F1
#
_entry.id   AF-A0A1X7UM53-F1
#
_cell.length_a   1.000
_cell.length_b   1.000
_cell.length_c   1.000
_cell.angle_alpha   90.00
_cell.angle_beta   90.00
_cell.angle_gamma   90.00
#
_symmetry.space_group_name_H-M   'P 1'
#
loop_
_entity.id
_entity.type
_entity.pdbx_description
1 polymer ?
#
loop_
_entity_poly.entity_id
_entity_poly.type
_entity_poly.pdbx_seq_one_letter_code
_entity_poly.pdbx_strand_id
1 'polypeptide(L)'
;MAANGSTVLDHGVVLRALRSKTTTLSLDNTKIDALPPSLTKLTFLTKFSAKNNSLTDHGLSPTLKSLTKLCAINLGCNKLSCLPVCFMEMPELQNIHLFSNEIEQLDEDVLECLTEVIVLNLNGNLIDHLPPAIASLNNLTTLGIASNRLKFLPQEISHLSSLVELHVEDNQLQHLPSGISQLKKLTRIYAQKNKLQSLNPLISCCTSLRVLDISSNQIQFFPQELGEMKLREFHYELNPLIPFIPIPSSATEEVLPLKELICRRLFTILENDSRLEVIVQSLPEVRDALAQAGKCLVCDGPFVNSWLECVKFIQAKKIILPLRSPSGLIPIRIMLCSYKCLNSGDHDYYGI
;
A
#
# COMPACT_ATOMS: atom_id res chain seq x y z
N MET A 1 7.15 -27.15 42.53
CA MET A 1 5.67 -27.25 42.60
C MET A 1 5.12 -26.77 41.28
N ALA A 2 4.94 -27.71 40.34
CA ALA A 2 4.31 -27.45 39.05
C ALA A 2 2.80 -27.59 39.23
N ALA A 3 2.06 -26.52 39.01
CA ALA A 3 0.61 -26.57 38.94
C ALA A 3 0.20 -26.88 37.50
N ASN A 4 -0.22 -28.13 37.28
CA ASN A 4 -0.97 -28.56 36.10
C ASN A 4 -2.24 -27.71 35.99
N GLY A 5 -2.27 -26.84 34.98
CA GLY A 5 -3.44 -26.07 34.58
C GLY A 5 -3.89 -26.46 33.18
N SER A 6 -4.09 -27.75 32.91
CA SER A 6 -4.82 -28.16 31.71
C SER A 6 -6.28 -27.73 31.89
N THR A 7 -6.60 -26.53 31.38
CA THR A 7 -7.96 -26.02 31.34
C THR A 7 -8.82 -27.03 30.61
N VAL A 8 -9.80 -27.58 31.32
CA VAL A 8 -10.81 -28.48 30.79
C VAL A 8 -11.51 -27.76 29.63
N LEU A 9 -11.08 -28.10 28.42
CA LEU A 9 -11.78 -27.76 27.19
C LEU A 9 -13.24 -28.13 27.36
N ASP A 10 -14.15 -27.22 27.01
CA ASP A 10 -15.59 -27.45 27.01
C ASP A 10 -15.93 -28.53 25.97
N HIS A 11 -15.71 -29.79 26.34
CA HIS A 11 -16.13 -30.97 25.59
C HIS A 11 -17.62 -30.85 25.21
N GLY A 12 -18.41 -30.13 26.01
CA GLY A 12 -19.80 -29.81 25.74
C GLY A 12 -20.01 -28.95 24.49
N VAL A 13 -19.13 -28.01 24.17
CA VAL A 13 -19.24 -27.18 22.94
C VAL A 13 -19.00 -28.04 21.69
N VAL A 14 -17.91 -28.82 21.66
CA VAL A 14 -17.61 -29.69 20.52
C VAL A 14 -18.65 -30.79 20.35
N LEU A 15 -19.12 -31.39 21.44
CA LEU A 15 -20.18 -32.41 21.41
C LEU A 15 -21.52 -31.83 20.96
N ARG A 16 -21.87 -30.61 21.39
CA ARG A 16 -23.05 -29.90 20.89
C ARG A 16 -22.96 -29.67 19.40
N ALA A 17 -21.83 -29.14 18.92
CA ALA A 17 -21.58 -28.91 17.49
C ALA A 17 -21.68 -30.19 16.65
N LEU A 18 -21.15 -31.31 17.17
CA LEU A 18 -21.26 -32.63 16.53
C LEU A 18 -22.71 -33.09 16.42
N ARG A 19 -23.51 -32.93 17.49
CA ARG A 19 -24.92 -33.33 17.50
C ARG A 19 -25.78 -32.46 16.59
N SER A 20 -25.53 -31.15 16.56
CA SER A 20 -26.30 -30.20 15.77
C SER A 20 -25.84 -30.06 14.33
N LYS A 21 -24.70 -30.65 13.94
CA LYS A 21 -24.07 -30.50 12.62
C LYS A 21 -23.87 -29.03 12.22
N THR A 22 -23.46 -28.19 13.17
CA THR A 22 -23.28 -26.75 12.92
C THR A 22 -22.10 -26.49 12.00
N THR A 23 -22.29 -25.67 10.97
CA THR A 23 -21.22 -25.28 10.04
C THR A 23 -20.29 -24.19 10.57
N THR A 24 -20.62 -23.61 11.73
CA THR A 24 -19.84 -22.56 12.40
C THR A 24 -19.54 -22.97 13.84
N LEU A 25 -18.32 -22.72 14.29
CA LEU A 25 -17.88 -22.95 15.67
C LEU A 25 -17.00 -21.81 16.15
N SER A 26 -17.23 -21.33 17.38
CA SER A 26 -16.36 -20.37 18.06
C SER A 26 -15.90 -20.96 19.40
N LEU A 27 -14.61 -20.85 19.65
CA LEU A 27 -13.90 -21.13 20.90
C LEU A 27 -13.18 -19.87 21.39
N ASP A 28 -13.74 -18.70 21.09
CA ASP A 28 -13.12 -17.43 21.44
C ASP A 28 -13.09 -17.21 22.96
N ASN A 29 -12.00 -16.62 23.48
CA ASN A 29 -11.87 -16.28 24.90
C ASN A 29 -11.96 -17.49 25.85
N THR A 30 -11.54 -18.68 25.39
CA THR A 30 -11.61 -19.92 26.19
C THR A 30 -10.33 -20.21 26.97
N LYS A 31 -9.30 -19.35 26.83
CA LYS A 31 -7.98 -19.46 27.47
C LYS A 31 -7.24 -20.75 27.12
N ILE A 32 -7.54 -21.33 25.95
CA ILE A 32 -6.90 -22.56 25.49
C ILE A 32 -5.50 -22.27 24.93
N ASP A 33 -4.59 -23.19 25.15
CA ASP A 33 -3.22 -23.21 24.59
C ASP A 33 -3.07 -24.22 23.44
N ALA A 34 -3.97 -25.20 23.36
CA ALA A 34 -4.09 -26.13 22.24
C ALA A 34 -5.56 -26.36 21.86
N LEU A 35 -5.78 -26.67 20.57
CA LEU A 35 -7.11 -27.05 20.09
C LEU A 35 -7.48 -28.46 20.57
N PRO A 36 -8.75 -28.72 20.91
CA PRO A 36 -9.19 -30.03 21.36
C PRO A 36 -9.08 -31.07 20.24
N PRO A 37 -8.48 -32.26 20.48
CA PRO A 37 -8.37 -33.31 19.44
C PRO A 37 -9.73 -33.74 18.87
N SER A 38 -10.81 -33.63 19.66
CA SER A 38 -12.18 -33.93 19.21
C SER A 38 -12.68 -33.03 18.08
N LEU A 39 -12.06 -31.87 17.85
CA LEU A 39 -12.39 -30.97 16.74
C LEU A 39 -12.18 -31.64 15.37
N THR A 40 -11.27 -32.60 15.29
CA THR A 40 -11.00 -33.37 14.05
C THR A 40 -12.23 -34.08 13.46
N LYS A 41 -13.25 -34.32 14.29
CA LYS A 41 -14.52 -34.96 13.87
C LYS A 41 -15.48 -34.00 13.17
N LEU A 42 -15.24 -32.68 13.24
CA LEU A 42 -16.12 -31.64 12.70
C LEU A 42 -15.75 -31.26 11.25
N THR A 43 -15.58 -32.25 10.38
CA THR A 43 -15.12 -32.08 8.99
C THR A 43 -16.07 -31.26 8.10
N PHE A 44 -17.28 -30.98 8.57
CA PHE A 44 -18.29 -30.16 7.90
C PHE A 44 -18.22 -28.67 8.27
N LEU A 45 -17.27 -28.26 9.13
CA LEU A 45 -17.12 -26.85 9.50
C LEU A 45 -16.68 -26.01 8.30
N THR A 46 -17.38 -24.90 8.13
CA THR A 46 -17.09 -23.86 7.14
C THR A 46 -16.52 -22.59 7.76
N LYS A 47 -16.82 -22.34 9.04
CA LYS A 47 -16.34 -21.18 9.78
C LYS A 47 -15.84 -21.61 11.15
N PHE A 48 -14.61 -21.23 11.48
CA PHE A 48 -14.00 -21.53 12.77
C PHE A 48 -13.36 -20.30 13.38
N SER A 49 -13.58 -20.08 14.66
CA SER A 49 -12.96 -18.99 15.41
C SER A 49 -12.39 -19.53 16.71
N ALA A 50 -11.15 -19.16 17.01
CA ALA A 50 -10.50 -19.39 18.30
C ALA A 50 -9.71 -18.12 18.71
N LYS A 51 -10.34 -16.96 18.52
CA LYS A 51 -9.79 -15.65 18.82
C LYS A 51 -9.55 -15.48 20.32
N ASN A 52 -8.52 -14.73 20.68
CA ASN A 52 -8.22 -14.34 22.07
C ASN A 52 -8.00 -15.55 22.98
N ASN A 53 -6.99 -16.34 22.63
CA ASN A 53 -6.55 -17.51 23.36
C ASN A 53 -5.02 -17.46 23.52
N SER A 54 -4.38 -18.60 23.79
CA SER A 54 -2.92 -18.72 23.90
C SER A 54 -2.36 -19.77 22.94
N LEU A 55 -2.99 -19.89 21.76
CA LEU A 55 -2.59 -20.87 20.74
C LEU A 55 -1.22 -20.52 20.16
N THR A 56 -0.41 -21.54 19.95
CA THR A 56 0.91 -21.50 19.28
C THR A 56 0.90 -22.40 18.04
N ASP A 57 1.90 -22.26 17.18
CA ASP A 57 1.94 -22.92 15.87
C ASP A 57 1.86 -24.46 15.97
N HIS A 58 2.58 -25.05 16.93
CA HIS A 58 2.63 -26.51 17.14
C HIS A 58 1.28 -27.13 17.52
N GLY A 59 0.37 -26.36 18.13
CA GLY A 59 -0.93 -26.85 18.62
C GLY A 59 -2.04 -26.87 17.57
N LEU A 60 -1.83 -26.26 16.40
CA LEU A 60 -2.87 -26.04 15.39
C LEU A 60 -2.94 -27.17 14.35
N SER A 61 -1.81 -27.49 13.71
CA SER A 61 -1.78 -28.33 12.51
C SER A 61 -2.40 -29.71 12.67
N PRO A 62 -2.14 -30.48 13.76
CA PRO A 62 -2.72 -31.82 13.93
C PRO A 62 -4.26 -31.82 13.92
N THR A 63 -4.86 -30.74 14.41
CA THR A 63 -6.30 -30.63 14.63
C THR A 63 -7.02 -29.95 13.46
N LEU A 64 -6.40 -28.94 12.85
CA LEU A 64 -7.01 -28.17 11.77
C LEU A 64 -6.93 -28.86 10.40
N LYS A 65 -5.91 -29.68 10.14
CA LYS A 65 -5.72 -30.36 8.84
C LYS A 65 -6.92 -31.18 8.34
N SER A 66 -7.79 -31.64 9.25
CA SER A 66 -8.99 -32.41 8.89
C SER A 66 -10.18 -31.54 8.48
N LEU A 67 -10.11 -30.22 8.72
CA LEU A 67 -11.21 -29.27 8.50
C LEU A 67 -11.14 -28.66 7.10
N THR A 68 -11.12 -29.51 6.08
CA THR A 68 -10.87 -29.11 4.68
C THR A 68 -11.98 -28.28 4.04
N LYS A 69 -13.13 -28.15 4.70
CA LYS A 69 -14.29 -27.35 4.27
C LYS A 69 -14.32 -25.93 4.84
N LEU A 70 -13.27 -25.52 5.56
CA LEU A 70 -13.20 -24.17 6.11
C LEU A 70 -13.06 -23.12 5.01
N CYS A 71 -14.00 -22.18 5.00
CA CYS A 71 -13.97 -20.97 4.18
C CYS A 71 -13.57 -19.72 4.98
N ALA A 72 -13.73 -19.74 6.30
CA ALA A 72 -13.33 -18.64 7.16
C ALA A 72 -12.69 -19.15 8.45
N ILE A 73 -11.54 -18.58 8.79
CA ILE A 73 -10.84 -18.86 10.04
C ILE A 73 -10.43 -17.58 10.74
N ASN A 74 -10.64 -17.53 12.06
CA ASN A 74 -10.19 -16.44 12.91
C ASN A 74 -9.36 -16.96 14.09
N LEU A 75 -8.06 -16.71 14.04
CA LEU A 75 -7.09 -17.03 15.08
C LEU A 75 -6.43 -15.74 15.63
N GLY A 76 -7.09 -14.59 15.52
CA GLY A 76 -6.56 -13.34 16.02
C GLY A 76 -6.39 -13.33 17.55
N CYS A 77 -5.50 -12.49 18.07
CA CYS A 77 -5.18 -12.41 19.51
C CYS A 77 -4.70 -13.77 20.05
N ASN A 78 -3.68 -14.36 19.44
CA ASN A 78 -3.02 -15.59 19.91
C ASN A 78 -1.49 -15.36 19.96
N LYS A 79 -0.70 -16.44 19.96
CA LYS A 79 0.77 -16.41 20.01
C LYS A 79 1.37 -17.17 18.82
N LEU A 80 0.79 -16.99 17.64
CA LEU A 80 1.30 -17.61 16.42
C LEU A 80 2.52 -16.85 15.94
N SER A 81 3.61 -17.57 15.65
CA SER A 81 4.88 -16.97 15.18
C SER A 81 5.07 -17.07 13.66
N CYS A 82 4.28 -17.91 12.99
CA CYS A 82 4.29 -18.07 11.54
C CYS A 82 2.89 -18.36 10.98
N LEU A 83 2.78 -18.42 9.65
CA LEU A 83 1.57 -18.93 9.00
C LEU A 83 1.41 -20.44 9.27
N PRO A 84 0.24 -20.91 9.72
CA PRO A 84 0.02 -22.34 9.92
C PRO A 84 0.13 -23.14 8.62
N VAL A 85 1.10 -24.04 8.55
CA VAL A 85 1.38 -24.95 7.42
C VAL A 85 0.12 -25.70 6.96
N CYS A 86 -0.79 -26.04 7.88
CA CYS A 86 -2.01 -26.76 7.57
C CYS A 86 -3.01 -25.98 6.67
N PHE A 87 -2.77 -24.69 6.42
CA PHE A 87 -3.59 -23.92 5.47
C PHE A 87 -3.43 -24.42 4.02
N MET A 88 -2.32 -25.09 3.70
CA MET A 88 -2.13 -25.73 2.39
C MET A 88 -3.18 -26.82 2.11
N GLU A 89 -3.78 -27.42 3.14
CA GLU A 89 -4.83 -28.44 2.99
C GLU A 89 -6.26 -27.86 3.00
N MET A 90 -6.41 -26.53 2.95
CA MET A 90 -7.70 -25.83 3.02
C MET A 90 -7.97 -25.02 1.75
N PRO A 91 -8.33 -25.68 0.63
CA PRO A 91 -8.48 -25.01 -0.67
C PRO A 91 -9.66 -24.03 -0.73
N GLU A 92 -10.64 -24.16 0.16
CA GLU A 92 -11.84 -23.31 0.18
C GLU A 92 -11.66 -22.04 1.03
N LEU A 93 -10.47 -21.81 1.60
CA LEU A 93 -10.23 -20.75 2.59
C LEU A 93 -10.25 -19.36 1.93
N GLN A 94 -11.25 -18.56 2.30
CA GLN A 94 -11.49 -17.22 1.73
C GLN A 94 -11.18 -16.08 2.71
N ASN A 95 -11.44 -16.29 4.00
CA ASN A 95 -11.31 -15.23 5.01
C ASN A 95 -10.38 -15.69 6.13
N ILE A 96 -9.20 -15.08 6.20
CA ILE A 96 -8.15 -15.43 7.16
C ILE A 96 -7.91 -14.23 8.07
N HIS A 97 -8.17 -14.41 9.36
CA HIS A 97 -7.89 -13.41 10.38
C HIS A 97 -6.84 -13.92 11.36
N LEU A 98 -5.66 -13.30 11.32
CA LEU A 98 -4.49 -13.61 12.14
C LEU A 98 -3.96 -12.36 12.88
N PHE A 99 -4.80 -11.33 13.03
CA PHE A 99 -4.41 -10.07 13.66
C PHE A 99 -3.97 -10.25 15.13
N SER A 100 -3.08 -9.40 15.62
CA SER A 100 -2.60 -9.43 17.01
C SER A 100 -2.00 -10.80 17.39
N ASN A 101 -1.06 -11.28 16.60
CA ASN A 101 -0.22 -12.45 16.88
C ASN A 101 1.26 -12.03 16.94
N GLU A 102 2.17 -12.98 16.91
CA GLU A 102 3.63 -12.77 16.93
C GLU A 102 4.26 -13.17 15.59
N ILE A 103 3.50 -13.08 14.48
CA ILE A 103 3.96 -13.57 13.17
C ILE A 103 5.11 -12.70 12.67
N GLU A 104 6.26 -13.30 12.46
CA GLU A 104 7.46 -12.60 11.94
C GLU A 104 7.62 -12.78 10.43
N GLN A 105 7.28 -13.97 9.92
CA GLN A 105 7.49 -14.33 8.53
C GLN A 105 6.25 -15.00 7.94
N LEU A 106 6.04 -14.75 6.65
CA LEU A 106 5.01 -15.42 5.86
C LEU A 106 5.71 -16.44 4.96
N ASP A 107 5.35 -17.70 5.13
CA ASP A 107 5.87 -18.80 4.33
C ASP A 107 5.33 -18.71 2.89
N GLU A 108 6.22 -18.77 1.90
CA GLU A 108 5.87 -18.60 0.48
C GLU A 108 5.03 -19.76 -0.03
N ASP A 109 5.38 -21.00 0.31
CA ASP A 109 4.66 -22.21 -0.13
C ASP A 109 3.21 -22.19 0.39
N VAL A 110 3.02 -21.74 1.64
CA VAL A 110 1.67 -21.59 2.21
C VAL A 110 0.87 -20.52 1.46
N LEU A 111 1.47 -19.36 1.16
CA LEU A 111 0.80 -18.29 0.43
C LEU A 111 0.39 -18.72 -0.98
N GLU A 112 1.26 -19.44 -1.70
CA GLU A 112 0.98 -19.91 -3.06
C GLU A 112 -0.21 -20.87 -3.13
N CYS A 113 -0.48 -21.61 -2.04
CA CYS A 113 -1.64 -22.51 -1.95
C CYS A 113 -2.97 -21.78 -1.66
N LEU A 114 -2.93 -20.53 -1.19
CA LEU A 114 -4.10 -19.78 -0.71
C LEU A 114 -4.86 -19.05 -1.84
N THR A 115 -5.14 -19.74 -2.93
CA THR A 115 -5.66 -19.14 -4.18
C THR A 115 -7.06 -18.53 -4.06
N GLU A 116 -7.88 -19.00 -3.13
CA GLU A 116 -9.27 -18.54 -2.92
C GLU A 116 -9.39 -17.40 -1.91
N VAL A 117 -8.28 -16.91 -1.32
CA VAL A 117 -8.35 -15.89 -0.27
C VAL A 117 -8.86 -14.56 -0.80
N ILE A 118 -9.90 -14.05 -0.15
CA ILE A 118 -10.58 -12.78 -0.41
C ILE A 118 -10.19 -11.73 0.63
N VAL A 119 -10.02 -12.14 1.89
CA VAL A 119 -9.64 -11.28 3.01
C VAL A 119 -8.49 -11.91 3.78
N LEU A 120 -7.38 -11.17 3.88
CA LEU A 120 -6.23 -11.54 4.69
C LEU A 120 -5.96 -10.40 5.68
N ASN A 121 -6.14 -10.68 6.98
CA ASN A 121 -5.88 -9.71 8.05
C ASN A 121 -4.73 -10.19 8.93
N LEU A 122 -3.59 -9.52 8.78
CA LEU A 122 -2.31 -9.71 9.49
C LEU A 122 -1.97 -8.51 10.38
N ASN A 123 -2.93 -7.65 10.71
CA ASN A 123 -2.68 -6.43 11.50
C ASN A 123 -2.09 -6.75 12.88
N GLY A 124 -1.15 -5.94 13.38
CA GLY A 124 -0.61 -6.12 14.74
C GLY A 124 0.24 -7.38 14.88
N ASN A 125 1.14 -7.63 13.94
CA ASN A 125 2.12 -8.71 13.99
C ASN A 125 3.54 -8.14 14.00
N LEU A 126 4.56 -8.96 13.78
CA LEU A 126 5.96 -8.58 13.79
C LEU A 126 6.61 -8.64 12.40
N ILE A 127 5.79 -8.63 11.34
CA ILE A 127 6.22 -8.83 9.95
C ILE A 127 7.07 -7.63 9.49
N ASP A 128 8.28 -7.89 9.01
CA ASP A 128 9.20 -6.85 8.53
C ASP A 128 9.33 -6.79 6.99
N HIS A 129 8.91 -7.83 6.28
CA HIS A 129 8.78 -7.88 4.83
C HIS A 129 7.59 -8.74 4.38
N LEU A 130 7.00 -8.39 3.23
CA LEU A 130 6.05 -9.25 2.52
C LEU A 130 6.81 -9.99 1.40
N PRO A 131 6.68 -11.33 1.30
CA PRO A 131 7.32 -12.07 0.23
C PRO A 131 6.64 -11.81 -1.13
N PRO A 132 7.34 -11.97 -2.26
CA PRO A 132 6.76 -11.86 -3.60
C PRO A 132 5.55 -12.79 -3.83
N ALA A 133 5.53 -13.94 -3.15
CA ALA A 133 4.42 -14.91 -3.16
C ALA A 133 3.06 -14.33 -2.77
N ILE A 134 3.00 -13.15 -2.12
CA ILE A 134 1.74 -12.44 -1.87
C ILE A 134 0.92 -12.21 -3.15
N ALA A 135 1.59 -12.09 -4.31
CA ALA A 135 0.96 -11.91 -5.62
C ALA A 135 0.14 -13.11 -6.09
N SER A 136 0.29 -14.29 -5.48
CA SER A 136 -0.51 -15.48 -5.80
C SER A 136 -1.99 -15.33 -5.38
N LEU A 137 -2.29 -14.41 -4.45
CA LEU A 137 -3.62 -14.17 -3.89
C LEU A 137 -4.50 -13.34 -4.85
N ASN A 138 -4.76 -13.85 -6.06
CA ASN A 138 -5.44 -13.14 -7.14
C ASN A 138 -6.87 -12.66 -6.82
N ASN A 139 -7.54 -13.34 -5.87
CA ASN A 139 -8.89 -13.03 -5.41
C ASN A 139 -8.92 -12.05 -4.23
N LEU A 140 -7.76 -11.64 -3.71
CA LEU A 140 -7.66 -10.81 -2.52
C LEU A 140 -8.28 -9.44 -2.77
N THR A 141 -9.28 -9.10 -1.97
CA THR A 141 -9.97 -7.81 -2.02
C THR A 141 -9.56 -6.91 -0.86
N THR A 142 -9.20 -7.49 0.28
CA THR A 142 -8.80 -6.76 1.49
C THR A 142 -7.51 -7.34 2.04
N LEU A 143 -6.46 -6.53 2.04
CA LEU A 143 -5.20 -6.84 2.69
C LEU A 143 -5.01 -5.93 3.90
N GLY A 144 -5.02 -6.52 5.09
CA GLY A 144 -4.65 -5.85 6.33
C GLY A 144 -3.26 -6.27 6.77
N ILE A 145 -2.33 -5.32 6.88
CA ILE A 145 -1.01 -5.51 7.48
C ILE A 145 -0.57 -4.28 8.31
N ALA A 146 -1.55 -3.59 8.89
CA ALA A 146 -1.32 -2.45 9.78
C ALA A 146 -0.56 -2.83 11.05
N SER A 147 0.12 -1.87 11.71
CA SER A 147 0.84 -2.09 12.97
C SER A 147 1.83 -3.27 12.89
N ASN A 148 2.70 -3.25 11.89
CA ASN A 148 3.77 -4.23 11.67
C ASN A 148 5.13 -3.49 11.60
N ARG A 149 6.17 -4.13 11.05
CA ARG A 149 7.53 -3.59 10.96
C ARG A 149 7.97 -3.35 9.51
N LEU A 150 7.04 -3.29 8.56
CA LEU A 150 7.32 -3.21 7.13
C LEU A 150 8.12 -1.94 6.78
N LYS A 151 9.23 -2.11 6.06
CA LYS A 151 10.02 -0.99 5.51
C LYS A 151 9.65 -0.65 4.07
N PHE A 152 9.15 -1.64 3.33
CA PHE A 152 8.71 -1.52 1.95
C PHE A 152 7.60 -2.53 1.67
N LEU A 153 6.85 -2.29 0.59
CA LEU A 153 5.97 -3.28 -0.02
C LEU A 153 6.66 -3.82 -1.28
N PRO A 154 6.53 -5.12 -1.60
CA PRO A 154 7.05 -5.69 -2.83
C PRO A 154 6.37 -5.07 -4.06
N GLN A 155 7.06 -5.07 -5.20
CA GLN A 155 6.48 -4.54 -6.45
C GLN A 155 5.35 -5.43 -6.95
N GLU A 156 5.44 -6.72 -6.65
CA GLU A 156 4.50 -7.79 -6.97
C GLU A 156 3.11 -7.56 -6.35
N ILE A 157 2.96 -6.63 -5.39
CA ILE A 157 1.65 -6.19 -4.90
C ILE A 157 0.75 -5.68 -6.06
N SER A 158 1.34 -5.25 -7.18
CA SER A 158 0.62 -4.83 -8.38
C SER A 158 -0.20 -5.94 -9.04
N HIS A 159 0.12 -7.21 -8.78
CA HIS A 159 -0.60 -8.36 -9.32
C HIS A 159 -1.92 -8.65 -8.58
N LEU A 160 -2.15 -8.02 -7.43
CA LEU A 160 -3.41 -8.14 -6.67
C LEU A 160 -4.55 -7.35 -7.34
N SER A 161 -4.88 -7.69 -8.59
CA SER A 161 -5.82 -6.95 -9.45
C SER A 161 -7.25 -6.85 -8.89
N SER A 162 -7.59 -7.70 -7.92
CA SER A 162 -8.86 -7.68 -7.19
C SER A 162 -8.86 -6.78 -5.94
N LEU A 163 -7.72 -6.22 -5.54
CA LEU A 163 -7.58 -5.49 -4.29
C LEU A 163 -8.43 -4.21 -4.29
N VAL A 164 -9.24 -4.06 -3.24
CA VAL A 164 -10.17 -2.95 -3.02
C VAL A 164 -9.72 -2.09 -1.84
N GLU A 165 -9.17 -2.72 -0.80
CA GLU A 165 -8.71 -2.06 0.41
C GLU A 165 -7.31 -2.55 0.82
N LEU A 166 -6.42 -1.59 1.08
CA LEU A 166 -5.06 -1.81 1.57
C LEU A 166 -4.86 -1.04 2.89
N HIS A 167 -4.60 -1.78 3.96
CA HIS A 167 -4.32 -1.23 5.29
C HIS A 167 -2.85 -1.53 5.64
N VAL A 168 -2.01 -0.50 5.61
CA VAL A 168 -0.56 -0.55 5.87
C VAL A 168 -0.15 0.54 6.86
N GLU A 169 -1.09 1.13 7.58
CA GLU A 169 -0.84 2.14 8.59
C GLU A 169 0.04 1.61 9.73
N ASP A 170 0.73 2.52 10.43
CA ASP A 170 1.55 2.19 11.59
C ASP A 170 2.66 1.16 11.27
N ASN A 171 3.40 1.44 10.19
CA ASN A 171 4.57 0.68 9.73
C ASN A 171 5.77 1.62 9.57
N GLN A 172 6.80 1.22 8.82
CA GLN A 172 8.01 1.99 8.57
C GLN A 172 8.23 2.26 7.07
N LEU A 173 7.16 2.27 6.28
CA LEU A 173 7.21 2.43 4.83
C LEU A 173 7.81 3.80 4.46
N GLN A 174 8.84 3.79 3.61
CA GLN A 174 9.47 5.01 3.09
C GLN A 174 8.80 5.52 1.81
N HIS A 175 8.25 4.60 1.01
CA HIS A 175 7.50 4.89 -0.21
C HIS A 175 6.41 3.83 -0.41
N LEU A 176 5.37 4.18 -1.17
CA LEU A 176 4.48 3.20 -1.80
C LEU A 176 5.09 2.76 -3.14
N PRO A 177 5.04 1.45 -3.49
CA PRO A 177 5.62 0.96 -4.73
C PRO A 177 4.89 1.55 -5.95
N SER A 178 5.63 1.82 -7.02
CA SER A 178 5.05 2.33 -8.28
C SER A 178 4.00 1.38 -8.87
N GLY A 179 4.13 0.07 -8.62
CA GLY A 179 3.17 -0.96 -9.00
C GLY A 179 1.75 -0.74 -8.45
N ILE A 180 1.56 0.06 -7.39
CA ILE A 180 0.23 0.37 -6.84
C ILE A 180 -0.70 1.00 -7.89
N SER A 181 -0.13 1.69 -8.88
CA SER A 181 -0.82 2.32 -10.01
C SER A 181 -1.59 1.34 -10.91
N GLN A 182 -1.26 0.06 -10.85
CA GLN A 182 -1.92 -1.02 -11.61
C GLN A 182 -3.21 -1.50 -10.94
N LEU A 183 -3.41 -1.20 -9.66
CA LEU A 183 -4.54 -1.69 -8.86
C LEU A 183 -5.82 -0.88 -9.15
N LYS A 184 -6.45 -1.14 -10.31
CA LYS A 184 -7.59 -0.36 -10.80
C LYS A 184 -8.87 -0.49 -9.98
N LYS A 185 -8.99 -1.52 -9.13
CA LYS A 185 -10.12 -1.71 -8.20
C LYS A 185 -9.87 -1.10 -6.82
N LEU A 186 -8.66 -0.63 -6.54
CA LEU A 186 -8.29 -0.11 -5.22
C LEU A 186 -9.08 1.17 -4.93
N THR A 187 -9.86 1.14 -3.86
CA THR A 187 -10.72 2.25 -3.43
C THR A 187 -10.23 2.91 -2.16
N ARG A 188 -9.47 2.19 -1.32
CA ARG A 188 -8.96 2.68 -0.03
C ARG A 188 -7.51 2.31 0.18
N ILE A 189 -6.72 3.30 0.57
CA ILE A 189 -5.38 3.13 1.07
C ILE A 189 -5.30 3.83 2.43
N TYR A 190 -4.96 3.08 3.46
CA TYR A 190 -4.60 3.59 4.77
C TYR A 190 -3.10 3.35 4.97
N ALA A 191 -2.34 4.43 5.00
CA ALA A 191 -0.87 4.43 5.10
C ALA A 191 -0.37 5.49 6.10
N GLN A 192 -1.24 5.93 7.01
CA GLN A 192 -0.87 6.86 8.06
C GLN A 192 0.16 6.27 9.03
N LYS A 193 0.89 7.13 9.75
CA LYS A 193 1.94 6.70 10.71
C LYS A 193 3.01 5.83 10.06
N ASN A 194 3.50 6.25 8.92
CA ASN A 194 4.63 5.63 8.22
C ASN A 194 5.78 6.65 8.12
N LYS A 195 6.75 6.38 7.24
CA LYS A 195 7.89 7.26 6.94
C LYS A 195 7.86 7.73 5.49
N LEU A 196 6.67 7.86 4.90
CA LEU A 196 6.52 8.24 3.50
C LEU A 196 7.10 9.63 3.27
N GLN A 197 8.12 9.74 2.42
CA GLN A 197 8.79 11.03 2.12
C GLN A 197 8.14 11.75 0.93
N SER A 198 7.53 10.99 0.04
CA SER A 198 6.87 11.49 -1.16
C SER A 198 5.72 10.58 -1.56
N LEU A 199 4.77 11.16 -2.31
CA LEU A 199 3.71 10.40 -2.97
C LEU A 199 4.06 10.31 -4.47
N ASN A 200 4.16 9.10 -4.99
CA ASN A 200 4.48 8.87 -6.39
C ASN A 200 3.35 9.43 -7.29
N PRO A 201 3.66 10.22 -8.35
CA PRO A 201 2.70 10.72 -9.33
C PRO A 201 1.73 9.66 -9.89
N LEU A 202 2.22 8.42 -10.05
CA LEU A 202 1.45 7.30 -10.58
C LEU A 202 0.28 6.87 -9.68
N ILE A 203 0.15 7.38 -8.46
CA ILE A 203 -1.02 7.14 -7.62
C ILE A 203 -2.32 7.62 -8.28
N SER A 204 -2.24 8.65 -9.14
CA SER A 204 -3.36 9.17 -9.93
C SER A 204 -3.97 8.11 -10.87
N CYS A 205 -3.17 7.12 -11.28
CA CYS A 205 -3.61 6.02 -12.12
C CYS A 205 -4.53 5.02 -11.39
N CYS A 206 -4.63 5.09 -10.06
CA CYS A 206 -5.63 4.38 -9.27
C CYS A 206 -7.00 5.06 -9.42
N THR A 207 -7.62 4.92 -10.60
CA THR A 207 -8.84 5.66 -11.00
C THR A 207 -10.05 5.41 -10.10
N SER A 208 -10.09 4.28 -9.40
CA SER A 208 -11.14 3.93 -8.44
C SER A 208 -10.87 4.43 -7.02
N LEU A 209 -9.70 5.02 -6.73
CA LEU A 209 -9.33 5.45 -5.38
C LEU A 209 -10.27 6.55 -4.89
N ARG A 210 -10.79 6.38 -3.68
CA ARG A 210 -11.71 7.32 -3.03
C ARG A 210 -11.26 7.73 -1.63
N VAL A 211 -10.51 6.89 -0.93
CA VAL A 211 -9.99 7.19 0.40
C VAL A 211 -8.48 7.01 0.35
N LEU A 212 -7.76 8.07 0.71
CA LEU A 212 -6.31 8.06 0.86
C LEU A 212 -5.95 8.71 2.20
N ASP A 213 -5.50 7.91 3.15
CA ASP A 213 -4.94 8.38 4.41
C ASP A 213 -3.43 8.20 4.41
N ILE A 214 -2.71 9.32 4.35
CA ILE A 214 -1.26 9.42 4.42
C ILE A 214 -0.85 10.38 5.54
N SER A 215 -1.71 10.60 6.52
CA SER A 215 -1.42 11.44 7.68
C SER A 215 -0.25 10.89 8.51
N SER A 216 0.41 11.73 9.30
CA SER A 216 1.55 11.33 10.14
C SER A 216 2.67 10.64 9.36
N ASN A 217 3.14 11.29 8.30
CA ASN A 217 4.25 10.84 7.44
C ASN A 217 5.31 11.96 7.33
N GLN A 218 6.23 11.86 6.37
CA GLN A 218 7.34 12.79 6.15
C GLN A 218 7.23 13.56 4.82
N ILE A 219 6.01 13.71 4.30
CA ILE A 219 5.76 14.34 3.01
C ILE A 219 5.91 15.86 3.12
N GLN A 220 6.68 16.46 2.21
CA GLN A 220 6.88 17.90 2.16
C GLN A 220 5.99 18.61 1.13
N PHE A 221 5.67 17.92 0.03
CA PHE A 221 4.80 18.40 -1.06
C PHE A 221 4.16 17.22 -1.79
N PHE A 222 3.09 17.50 -2.54
CA PHE A 222 2.33 16.49 -3.28
C PHE A 222 2.58 16.59 -4.79
N PRO A 223 2.48 15.49 -5.54
CA PRO A 223 2.58 15.51 -7.00
C PRO A 223 1.43 16.32 -7.64
N GLN A 224 1.69 16.90 -8.82
CA GLN A 224 0.69 17.68 -9.57
C GLN A 224 -0.55 16.84 -9.90
N GLU A 225 -0.34 15.57 -10.20
CA GLU A 225 -1.35 14.58 -10.58
C GLU A 225 -2.36 14.30 -9.46
N LEU A 226 -2.05 14.64 -8.20
CA LEU A 226 -3.03 14.62 -7.11
C LEU A 226 -4.25 15.51 -7.46
N GLY A 227 -4.01 16.58 -8.21
CA GLY A 227 -4.98 17.49 -8.84
C GLY A 227 -6.15 16.80 -9.56
N GLU A 228 -5.87 15.65 -10.17
CA GLU A 228 -6.78 14.96 -11.09
C GLU A 228 -7.63 13.90 -10.38
N MET A 229 -7.30 13.60 -9.13
CA MET A 229 -7.90 12.52 -8.37
C MET A 229 -9.24 12.92 -7.75
N LYS A 230 -10.26 12.08 -7.95
CA LYS A 230 -11.61 12.28 -7.39
C LYS A 230 -11.76 11.58 -6.02
N LEU A 231 -10.93 11.98 -5.07
CA LEU A 231 -10.99 11.45 -3.70
C LEU A 231 -12.23 11.98 -2.96
N ARG A 232 -12.82 11.13 -2.12
CA ARG A 232 -13.89 11.46 -1.18
C ARG A 232 -13.32 11.88 0.17
N GLU A 233 -12.25 11.21 0.59
CA GLU A 233 -11.56 11.45 1.85
C GLU A 233 -10.06 11.48 1.57
N PHE A 234 -9.41 12.53 2.05
CA PHE A 234 -7.97 12.72 1.95
C PHE A 234 -7.44 13.26 3.26
N HIS A 235 -6.63 12.45 3.93
CA HIS A 235 -5.99 12.76 5.21
C HIS A 235 -4.49 12.86 4.99
N TYR A 236 -3.93 13.99 5.38
CA TYR A 236 -2.53 14.37 5.13
C TYR A 236 -1.92 15.16 6.29
N GLU A 237 -2.67 15.34 7.37
CA GLU A 237 -2.26 16.02 8.58
C GLU A 237 -0.98 15.41 9.14
N LEU A 238 -0.25 16.17 9.97
CA LEU A 238 0.97 15.68 10.62
C LEU A 238 2.06 15.23 9.63
N ASN A 239 2.06 15.80 8.42
CA ASN A 239 3.19 15.81 7.50
C ASN A 239 3.92 17.15 7.60
N PRO A 240 5.27 17.17 7.49
CA PRO A 240 6.07 18.41 7.50
C PRO A 240 5.99 19.13 6.15
N LEU A 241 4.78 19.56 5.77
CA LEU A 241 4.56 20.29 4.52
C LEU A 241 5.38 21.59 4.50
N ILE A 242 5.94 21.92 3.33
CA ILE A 242 6.70 23.17 3.15
C ILE A 242 5.79 24.36 3.52
N PRO A 243 6.24 25.24 4.43
CA PRO A 243 5.46 26.40 4.81
C PRO A 243 5.47 27.44 3.68
N PHE A 244 4.37 28.17 3.56
CA PHE A 244 4.29 29.31 2.65
C PHE A 244 5.12 30.49 3.18
N ILE A 245 6.41 30.53 2.83
CA ILE A 245 7.32 31.62 3.20
C ILE A 245 7.86 32.24 1.91
N PRO A 246 7.24 33.31 1.39
CA PRO A 246 7.67 33.94 0.14
C PRO A 246 9.05 34.60 0.33
N ILE A 247 10.05 34.10 -0.39
CA ILE A 247 11.37 34.73 -0.51
C ILE A 247 11.55 35.17 -1.97
N PRO A 248 11.79 36.46 -2.24
CA PRO A 248 12.02 36.93 -3.60
C PRO A 248 13.34 36.35 -4.14
N SER A 249 13.27 35.77 -5.33
CA SER A 249 14.46 35.29 -6.06
C SER A 249 15.31 36.48 -6.52
N SER A 250 16.62 36.43 -6.27
CA SER A 250 17.61 37.37 -6.81
C SER A 250 18.40 36.79 -7.99
N ALA A 251 18.10 35.57 -8.42
CA ALA A 251 18.82 34.89 -9.50
C ALA A 251 18.30 35.33 -10.87
N THR A 252 19.19 35.76 -11.77
CA THR A 252 18.79 36.40 -13.04
C THR A 252 18.96 35.50 -14.25
N GLU A 253 20.04 34.73 -14.37
CA GLU A 253 20.28 33.80 -15.48
C GLU A 253 21.09 32.57 -15.05
N GLU A 254 20.57 31.39 -15.38
CA GLU A 254 21.30 30.13 -15.28
C GLU A 254 22.03 29.83 -16.58
N VAL A 255 23.30 29.46 -16.47
CA VAL A 255 24.04 28.88 -17.60
C VAL A 255 23.61 27.43 -17.76
N LEU A 256 22.77 27.16 -18.76
CA LEU A 256 22.32 25.80 -19.06
C LEU A 256 23.49 24.98 -19.64
N PRO A 257 23.66 23.72 -19.23
CA PRO A 257 24.68 22.85 -19.82
C PRO A 257 24.38 22.61 -21.30
N LEU A 258 25.43 22.36 -22.10
CA LEU A 258 25.30 22.12 -23.54
C LEU A 258 24.31 20.98 -23.85
N LYS A 259 24.28 19.93 -23.01
CA LYS A 259 23.32 18.83 -23.12
C LYS A 259 21.87 19.33 -23.08
N GLU A 260 21.54 20.21 -22.14
CA GLU A 260 20.20 20.78 -21.99
C GLU A 260 19.83 21.63 -23.21
N LEU A 261 20.74 22.50 -23.66
CA LEU A 261 20.53 23.33 -24.85
C LEU A 261 20.28 22.50 -26.11
N ILE A 262 21.07 21.44 -26.32
CA ILE A 262 20.91 20.51 -27.44
C ILE A 262 19.57 19.78 -27.33
N CYS A 263 19.21 19.24 -26.16
CA CYS A 263 17.96 18.51 -25.99
C CYS A 263 16.74 19.41 -26.23
N ARG A 264 16.75 20.64 -25.71
CA ARG A 264 15.69 21.63 -25.98
C ARG A 264 15.55 21.91 -27.47
N ARG A 265 16.68 22.10 -28.16
CA ARG A 265 16.69 22.31 -29.61
C ARG A 265 16.16 21.11 -30.37
N LEU A 266 16.55 19.89 -29.98
CA LEU A 266 16.07 18.65 -30.59
C LEU A 266 14.56 18.49 -30.42
N PHE A 267 14.01 18.75 -29.24
CA PHE A 267 12.56 18.71 -29.02
C PHE A 267 11.80 19.64 -29.96
N THR A 268 12.21 20.90 -30.06
CA THR A 268 11.58 21.86 -30.97
C THR A 268 11.69 21.42 -32.44
N ILE A 269 12.78 20.78 -32.83
CA ILE A 269 12.95 20.28 -34.19
C ILE A 269 12.04 19.06 -34.43
N LEU A 270 11.97 18.12 -33.48
CA LEU A 270 11.14 16.91 -33.59
C LEU A 270 9.65 17.21 -33.64
N GLU A 271 9.18 18.26 -32.92
CA GLU A 271 7.80 18.75 -33.04
C GLU A 271 7.45 19.22 -34.47
N ASN A 272 8.46 19.60 -35.27
CA ASN A 272 8.28 20.15 -36.62
C ASN A 272 8.74 19.20 -37.75
N ASP A 273 9.58 18.20 -37.48
CA ASP A 273 10.11 17.27 -38.50
C ASP A 273 10.26 15.84 -37.96
N SER A 274 9.27 15.00 -38.26
CA SER A 274 9.23 13.59 -37.82
C SER A 274 10.29 12.70 -38.47
N ARG A 275 10.97 13.14 -39.54
CA ARG A 275 12.02 12.33 -40.19
C ARG A 275 13.24 12.14 -39.29
N LEU A 276 13.45 13.06 -38.35
CA LEU A 276 14.55 12.99 -37.39
C LEU A 276 14.27 12.03 -36.23
N GLU A 277 13.01 11.59 -36.03
CA GLU A 277 12.69 10.58 -35.02
C GLU A 277 13.42 9.28 -35.26
N VAL A 278 13.58 8.86 -36.51
CA VAL A 278 14.30 7.61 -36.87
C VAL A 278 15.77 7.67 -36.45
N ILE A 279 16.40 8.84 -36.59
CA ILE A 279 17.80 9.06 -36.18
C ILE A 279 17.90 9.14 -34.66
N VAL A 280 16.94 9.78 -34.00
CA VAL A 280 16.90 9.85 -32.53
C VAL A 280 16.67 8.46 -31.92
N GLN A 281 15.83 7.63 -32.53
CA GLN A 281 15.60 6.26 -32.08
C GLN A 281 16.83 5.35 -32.23
N SER A 282 17.74 5.65 -33.15
CA SER A 282 19.01 4.91 -33.28
C SER A 282 20.08 5.34 -32.28
N LEU A 283 19.84 6.42 -31.51
CA LEU A 283 20.75 6.96 -30.50
C LEU A 283 20.15 6.78 -29.08
N PRO A 284 20.45 5.66 -28.39
CA PRO A 284 19.81 5.33 -27.12
C PRO A 284 20.00 6.40 -26.04
N GLU A 285 21.18 7.01 -25.92
CA GLU A 285 21.42 8.08 -24.93
C GLU A 285 20.55 9.33 -25.16
N VAL A 286 20.34 9.69 -26.43
CA VAL A 286 19.50 10.84 -26.80
C VAL A 286 18.03 10.50 -26.58
N ARG A 287 17.60 9.31 -27.03
CA ARG A 287 16.25 8.81 -26.82
C ARG A 287 15.90 8.77 -25.33
N ASP A 288 16.77 8.21 -24.50
CA ASP A 288 16.53 8.04 -23.07
C ASP A 288 16.54 9.40 -22.34
N ALA A 289 17.38 10.35 -22.78
CA ALA A 289 17.35 11.72 -22.29
C ALA A 289 16.04 12.44 -22.66
N LEU A 290 15.59 12.33 -23.92
CA LEU A 290 14.33 12.94 -24.36
C LEU A 290 13.12 12.28 -23.66
N ALA A 291 13.16 10.97 -23.41
CA ALA A 291 12.10 10.26 -22.70
C ALA A 291 11.90 10.75 -21.25
N GLN A 292 12.92 11.36 -20.65
CA GLN A 292 12.88 11.92 -19.29
C GLN A 292 12.52 13.41 -19.27
N ALA A 293 12.32 14.03 -20.43
CA ALA A 293 12.10 15.47 -20.48
C ALA A 293 10.73 15.87 -19.92
N GLY A 294 10.74 16.94 -19.13
CA GLY A 294 9.53 17.62 -18.65
C GLY A 294 9.15 18.80 -19.54
N LYS A 295 7.94 19.32 -19.31
CA LYS A 295 7.45 20.58 -19.91
C LYS A 295 7.32 21.65 -18.85
N CYS A 296 7.84 22.84 -19.15
CA CYS A 296 7.76 23.99 -18.25
C CYS A 296 6.32 24.49 -18.15
N LEU A 297 5.77 24.59 -16.94
CA LEU A 297 4.41 25.10 -16.74
C LEU A 297 4.21 26.60 -17.00
N VAL A 298 5.28 27.33 -17.32
CA VAL A 298 5.23 28.78 -17.63
C VAL A 298 5.38 29.03 -19.13
N CYS A 299 6.37 28.42 -19.78
CA CYS A 299 6.66 28.68 -21.20
C CYS A 299 6.32 27.52 -22.15
N ASP A 300 5.81 26.40 -21.62
CA ASP A 300 5.57 25.12 -22.33
C ASP A 300 6.84 24.50 -22.96
N GLY A 301 8.01 25.11 -22.74
CA GLY A 301 9.27 24.64 -23.27
C GLY A 301 9.75 23.34 -22.61
N PRO A 302 10.39 22.45 -23.37
CA PRO A 302 10.96 21.21 -22.84
C PRO A 302 12.15 21.50 -21.92
N PHE A 303 12.41 20.61 -20.97
CA PHE A 303 13.65 20.58 -20.20
C PHE A 303 14.00 19.15 -19.81
N VAL A 304 15.28 18.84 -19.61
CA VAL A 304 15.72 17.47 -19.31
C VAL A 304 16.25 17.34 -17.89
N ASN A 305 17.37 18.01 -17.60
CA ASN A 305 18.13 17.80 -16.36
C ASN A 305 18.24 19.06 -15.48
N SER A 306 17.96 20.24 -16.04
CA SER A 306 17.99 21.50 -15.32
C SER A 306 16.56 21.96 -15.08
N TRP A 307 16.06 21.68 -13.87
CA TRP A 307 14.75 22.13 -13.42
C TRP A 307 14.88 22.86 -12.09
N LEU A 308 14.04 23.86 -11.91
CA LEU A 308 13.75 24.42 -10.60
C LEU A 308 12.57 23.67 -10.01
N GLU A 309 12.81 23.08 -8.85
CA GLU A 309 11.74 22.49 -8.06
C GLU A 309 10.99 23.61 -7.36
N CYS A 310 9.71 23.73 -7.69
CA CYS A 310 8.83 24.76 -7.19
C CYS A 310 7.58 24.10 -6.60
N VAL A 311 6.79 24.89 -5.90
CA VAL A 311 5.45 24.52 -5.44
C VAL A 311 4.44 25.58 -5.80
N LYS A 312 3.23 25.14 -6.12
CA LYS A 312 2.03 25.97 -6.11
C LYS A 312 1.25 25.63 -4.86
N PHE A 313 0.91 26.64 -4.06
CA PHE A 313 0.06 26.44 -2.90
C PHE A 313 -1.39 26.51 -3.34
N ILE A 314 -2.12 25.41 -3.15
CA ILE A 314 -3.54 25.37 -3.51
C ILE A 314 -4.37 24.91 -2.33
N GLN A 315 -5.61 25.39 -2.27
CA GLN A 315 -6.54 24.95 -1.24
C GLN A 315 -6.87 23.48 -1.48
N ALA A 316 -6.71 22.63 -0.46
CA ALA A 316 -7.02 21.20 -0.57
C ALA A 316 -8.44 20.93 -1.12
N LYS A 317 -9.40 21.79 -0.77
CA LYS A 317 -10.81 21.75 -1.25
C LYS A 317 -11.00 22.03 -2.75
N LYS A 318 -10.00 22.60 -3.43
CA LYS A 318 -10.07 22.85 -4.89
C LYS A 318 -9.60 21.64 -5.70
N ILE A 319 -8.75 20.80 -5.14
CA ILE A 319 -8.26 19.58 -5.78
C ILE A 319 -9.21 18.42 -5.55
N ILE A 320 -9.63 18.29 -4.29
CA ILE A 320 -10.41 17.16 -3.81
C ILE A 320 -11.76 17.76 -3.43
N LEU A 321 -12.84 17.00 -3.61
CA LEU A 321 -14.19 17.38 -3.19
C LEU A 321 -14.54 16.91 -1.74
N PRO A 322 -13.66 16.95 -0.71
CA PRO A 322 -14.02 16.35 0.56
C PRO A 322 -14.79 17.38 1.40
N LEU A 323 -15.96 16.97 1.86
CA LEU A 323 -16.67 17.61 2.96
C LEU A 323 -15.90 17.51 4.30
N ARG A 324 -14.85 16.66 4.37
CA ARG A 324 -14.19 16.23 5.62
C ARG A 324 -12.67 16.37 5.66
N SER A 325 -12.00 16.88 4.62
CA SER A 325 -10.55 17.11 4.74
C SER A 325 -10.25 18.37 5.54
N PRO A 326 -9.10 18.41 6.22
CA PRO A 326 -8.63 19.59 6.91
C PRO A 326 -8.54 20.76 5.91
N SER A 327 -9.01 21.93 6.32
CA SER A 327 -8.83 23.15 5.54
C SER A 327 -7.36 23.57 5.60
N GLY A 328 -6.70 23.70 4.45
CA GLY A 328 -5.33 24.19 4.38
C GLY A 328 -4.86 24.42 2.96
N LEU A 329 -3.82 25.25 2.82
CA LEU A 329 -3.01 25.29 1.61
C LEU A 329 -2.09 24.07 1.61
N ILE A 330 -2.07 23.34 0.51
CA ILE A 330 -1.11 22.26 0.30
C ILE A 330 -0.13 22.65 -0.81
N PRO A 331 1.17 22.38 -0.63
CA PRO A 331 2.16 22.58 -1.67
C PRO A 331 2.07 21.45 -2.68
N ILE A 332 1.71 21.79 -3.92
CA ILE A 332 1.79 20.90 -5.08
C ILE A 332 3.09 21.17 -5.81
N ARG A 333 3.87 20.14 -6.08
CA ARG A 333 5.11 20.19 -6.84
C ARG A 333 4.85 20.71 -8.25
N ILE A 334 5.71 21.62 -8.69
CA ILE A 334 5.74 22.25 -10.00
C ILE A 334 7.18 22.23 -10.49
N MET A 335 7.36 22.02 -11.79
CA MET A 335 8.69 21.96 -12.40
C MET A 335 8.81 23.09 -13.42
N LEU A 336 9.81 23.95 -13.23
CA LEU A 336 10.11 25.06 -14.13
C LEU A 336 11.47 24.86 -14.80
N CYS A 337 11.61 25.36 -16.03
CA CYS A 337 12.82 25.13 -16.82
C CYS A 337 13.97 26.12 -16.55
N SER A 338 13.75 27.18 -15.77
CA SER A 338 14.75 28.22 -15.47
C SER A 338 14.25 29.27 -14.45
N TYR A 339 15.18 30.01 -13.84
CA TYR A 339 14.85 31.19 -13.02
C TYR A 339 14.15 32.30 -13.82
N LYS A 340 14.43 32.40 -15.12
CA LYS A 340 13.73 33.35 -16.00
C LYS A 340 12.22 33.05 -16.04
N CYS A 341 11.83 31.78 -16.09
CA CYS A 341 10.44 31.39 -15.98
C CYS A 341 9.88 31.68 -14.59
N LEU A 342 10.61 31.33 -13.52
CA LEU A 342 10.19 31.61 -12.14
C LEU A 342 9.99 33.11 -11.86
N ASN A 343 10.80 33.97 -12.48
CA ASN A 343 10.78 35.41 -12.26
C ASN A 343 9.89 36.18 -13.25
N SER A 344 9.17 35.52 -14.16
CA SER A 344 8.38 36.21 -15.20
C SER A 344 7.19 36.98 -14.61
N GLY A 345 6.83 36.74 -13.34
CA GLY A 345 5.82 37.50 -12.60
C GLY A 345 4.37 37.08 -12.88
N ASP A 346 4.13 36.29 -13.91
CA ASP A 346 2.79 35.89 -14.39
C ASP A 346 2.22 34.62 -13.71
N HIS A 347 2.76 34.21 -12.57
CA HIS A 347 2.34 32.98 -11.87
C HIS A 347 2.51 33.06 -10.35
N ASP A 348 1.86 32.12 -9.64
CA ASP A 348 1.89 31.93 -8.19
C ASP A 348 2.76 30.74 -7.74
N TYR A 349 3.83 30.43 -8.48
CA TYR A 349 4.81 29.40 -8.11
C TYR A 349 5.88 29.93 -7.17
N TYR A 350 6.32 29.09 -6.24
CA TYR A 350 7.31 29.36 -5.20
C TYR A 350 8.46 28.37 -5.32
N GLY A 351 9.71 28.83 -5.36
CA GLY A 351 10.87 27.94 -5.27
C GLY A 351 10.96 27.26 -3.91
N ILE A 352 11.43 26.00 -3.88
CA ILE A 352 11.69 25.23 -2.66
C ILE A 352 13.12 25.45 -2.17
#